data_AF-A0A5J5I891-F1
#
_entry.id   AF-A0A5J5I891-F1
#
_cell.length_a   1.000
_cell.length_b   1.000
_cell.length_c   1.000
_cell.angle_alpha   90.00
_cell.angle_beta   90.00
_cell.angle_gamma   90.00
#
_symmetry.space_group_name_H-M   'P 1'
#
loop_
_entity.id
_entity.type
_entity.pdbx_description
1 polymer ?
#
loop_
_entity_poly.entity_id
_entity_poly.type
_entity_poly.pdbx_seq_one_letter_code
_entity_poly.pdbx_strand_id
1 'polypeptide(L)' 'MRTRLSICAKKTRFASQEAALAVALRADVPLRPYRCDRCRQFHLTSRTKGKRVPRLGMMR' A
#
# COMPACT_ATOMS: atom_id res chain seq x y z
N MET A 1 -7.06 -1.28 -11.39
CA MET A 1 -7.07 0.17 -11.09
C MET A 1 -5.77 0.81 -11.57
N ARG A 2 -5.74 1.38 -12.78
CA ARG A 2 -4.53 2.01 -13.36
C ARG A 2 -4.20 3.32 -12.61
N THR A 3 -3.11 3.32 -11.85
CA THR A 3 -2.63 4.50 -11.10
C THR A 3 -2.12 5.58 -12.03
N ARG A 4 -2.86 6.69 -12.23
CA ARG A 4 -2.45 7.83 -13.09
C ARG A 4 -1.01 8.27 -12.80
N LEU A 5 -0.28 8.74 -13.81
CA LEU A 5 1.14 9.10 -13.71
C LEU A 5 1.39 10.21 -12.67
N SER A 6 0.47 11.19 -12.59
CA SER A 6 0.49 12.24 -11.56
C SER A 6 0.36 11.67 -10.12
N ILE A 7 -0.34 10.56 -9.94
CA ILE A 7 -0.46 9.90 -8.62
C ILE A 7 0.81 9.11 -8.31
N CYS A 8 1.39 8.43 -9.30
CA CYS A 8 2.67 7.74 -9.17
C CYS A 8 3.80 8.71 -8.79
N ALA A 9 3.82 9.90 -9.39
CA ALA A 9 4.80 10.95 -9.08
C ALA A 9 4.66 11.48 -7.65
N LYS A 10 3.44 11.56 -7.11
CA LYS A 10 3.19 12.01 -5.73
C LYS A 10 3.50 10.95 -4.66
N LYS A 11 3.71 9.69 -5.04
CA LYS A 11 3.95 8.59 -4.09
C LYS A 11 5.45 8.36 -3.88
N THR A 12 5.81 8.09 -2.62
CA THR A 12 7.15 7.61 -2.27
C THR A 12 7.48 6.33 -3.02
N ARG A 13 8.67 6.28 -3.64
CA ARG A 13 9.18 5.16 -4.43
C ARG A 13 10.23 4.42 -3.61
N PHE A 14 10.07 3.10 -3.49
CA PHE A 14 11.04 2.23 -2.85
C PHE A 14 11.66 1.29 -3.89
N ALA A 15 12.98 1.12 -3.82
CA ALA A 15 13.75 0.27 -4.73
C ALA A 15 13.50 -1.23 -4.48
N SER A 16 13.19 -1.61 -3.25
CA SER A 16 12.93 -2.99 -2.85
C SER A 16 11.64 -3.11 -2.04
N GLN A 17 11.08 -4.32 -2.05
CA GLN A 17 9.91 -4.66 -1.25
C GLN A 17 10.20 -4.54 0.25
N GLU A 18 11.40 -4.94 0.68
CA GLU A 18 11.84 -4.89 2.08
C GLU A 18 11.91 -3.47 2.60
N ALA A 19 12.45 -2.53 1.82
CA ALA A 19 12.48 -1.11 2.18
C ALA A 19 11.05 -0.55 2.36
N ALA A 20 10.13 -0.93 1.48
CA ALA A 20 8.73 -0.54 1.61
C ALA A 20 8.07 -1.18 2.85
N LEU A 21 8.35 -2.45 3.14
CA LEU A 21 7.84 -3.16 4.32
C LEU A 21 8.35 -2.54 5.62
N ALA A 22 9.62 -2.20 5.71
CA ALA A 22 10.19 -1.54 6.89
C ALA A 22 9.46 -0.23 7.23
N VAL A 23 9.11 0.56 6.20
CA VAL A 23 8.31 1.78 6.39
C VAL A 23 6.86 1.46 6.75
N ALA A 24 6.27 0.43 6.12
CA ALA A 24 4.91 0.02 6.43
C ALA A 24 4.75 -0.45 7.89
N LEU A 25 5.76 -1.13 8.44
CA LEU A 25 5.79 -1.60 9.83
C LEU A 25 5.97 -0.47 10.85
N ARG A 26 6.67 0.60 10.46
CA ARG A 26 6.86 1.80 11.30
C ARG A 26 5.69 2.78 11.22
N ALA A 27 4.78 2.60 10.27
CA ALA A 27 3.65 3.48 10.11
C ALA A 27 2.55 3.16 11.12
N ASP A 28 1.99 4.19 11.74
CA ASP A 28 0.83 4.09 12.63
C ASP A 28 -0.43 3.56 11.93
N VAL A 29 -0.48 3.71 10.61
CA VAL A 29 -1.61 3.27 9.77
C VAL A 29 -1.27 1.99 9.01
N PRO A 30 -2.25 1.10 8.76
CA PRO A 30 -2.01 -0.13 8.03
C PRO A 30 -1.66 0.17 6.57
N LEU A 31 -0.37 0.11 6.25
CA LEU A 31 0.15 0.25 4.89
C LEU A 31 0.48 -1.11 4.30
N ARG A 32 0.25 -1.24 2.99
CA ARG A 32 0.67 -2.43 2.23
C ARG A 32 1.53 -2.01 1.06
N PRO A 33 2.69 -2.65 0.86
CA PRO A 33 3.48 -2.46 -0.35
C PRO A 33 2.79 -3.11 -1.55
N TYR A 34 2.89 -2.47 -2.71
CA TYR A 34 2.51 -3.04 -3.99
C TYR A 34 3.49 -2.59 -5.08
N ARG A 35 3.74 -3.46 -6.05
CA ARG A 35 4.55 -3.13 -7.23
C ARG A 35 3.72 -2.31 -8.20
N CYS A 36 4.26 -1.18 -8.64
CA CYS A 36 3.60 -0.31 -9.60
C CYS A 36 3.80 -0.82 -11.02
N ASP A 37 2.72 -1.05 -11.77
CA ASP A 37 2.82 -1.48 -13.18
C ASP A 37 3.44 -0.41 -14.10
N ARG A 38 3.56 0.84 -13.63
CA ARG A 38 4.14 1.96 -14.41
C ARG A 38 5.63 2.14 -14.17
N CYS A 39 6.01 2.53 -12.95
CA CYS A 39 7.42 2.80 -12.64
C CYS A 39 8.21 1.54 -12.26
N ARG A 40 7.53 0.40 -12.11
CA ARG A 40 8.09 -0.89 -11.66
C ARG A 40 8.73 -0.86 -10.26
N GLN A 41 8.60 0.26 -9.55
CA GLN A 41 9.03 0.45 -8.16
C GLN A 41 7.93 0.03 -7.18
N PHE A 42 8.31 -0.06 -5.90
CA PHE A 42 7.39 -0.38 -4.81
C PHE A 42 6.78 0.90 -4.22
N HIS A 43 5.47 0.86 -3.97
CA HIS A 43 4.72 1.95 -3.35
C HIS A 43 3.89 1.44 -2.19
N LEU A 44 3.52 2.35 -1.28
CA LEU A 44 2.61 2.05 -0.18
C LEU A 44 1.16 2.46 -0.51
N THR A 45 0.23 1.66 -0.01
CA THR A 45 -1.20 1.96 -0.07
C THR A 45 -1.86 1.65 1.27
N SER A 46 -2.61 2.62 1.79
CA SER A 46 -3.52 2.47 2.93
C SER A 46 -4.92 2.02 2.51
N ARG A 47 -5.16 1.81 1.20
CA ARG A 47 -6.48 1.42 0.70
C ARG A 47 -6.91 0.07 1.29
N THR A 48 -7.83 0.16 2.25
CA THR A 48 -8.65 -0.94 2.79
C THR A 48 -9.99 -1.04 2.05
N LYS A 49 -10.45 0.04 1.42
CA LYS A 49 -11.71 0.13 0.67
C LYS A 49 -11.75 -0.92 -0.46
N GLY A 50 -12.62 -1.92 -0.31
CA GLY A 50 -12.82 -3.01 -1.26
C GLY A 50 -12.15 -4.35 -0.92
N LYS A 51 -11.32 -4.42 0.13
CA LYS A 51 -10.96 -5.73 0.73
C LYS A 51 -11.97 -6.02 1.82
N ARG A 52 -12.71 -7.14 1.73
CA ARG A 52 -13.52 -7.65 2.85
C ARG A 52 -12.61 -7.64 4.08
N VAL A 53 -12.87 -6.74 5.02
CA VAL A 53 -12.38 -6.90 6.38
C VAL A 53 -13.01 -8.22 6.82
N PRO A 54 -12.24 -9.27 7.18
CA PRO A 54 -12.83 -10.41 7.86
C PRO A 54 -13.59 -9.80 9.04
N ARG A 55 -14.91 -10.03 9.10
CA ARG A 55 -15.68 -9.62 10.28
C ARG A 55 -15.17 -10.49 11.41
N LEU A 56 -14.10 -10.07 12.07
CA LEU A 56 -13.64 -10.71 13.28
C LEU A 56 -14.70 -10.32 14.34
N GLY A 57 -15.66 -11.23 14.51
CA GLY A 57 -16.61 -11.29 15.62
C GLY A 57 -17.18 -9.96 16.11
N MET A 58 -18.29 -9.53 15.52
CA MET A 58 -19.33 -8.92 16.35
C MET A 58 -19.96 -10.06 17.18
N MET A 59 -19.35 -10.37 18.32
CA MET A 59 -20.02 -11.06 19.41
C MET A 59 -20.59 -9.98 20.31
N ARG A 60 -21.90 -9.79 20.24
CA ARG A 60 -22.71 -9.22 21.31
C ARG A 60 -24.04 -9.94 21.34
#